data_AF-A0A7S1UZX7-F1
#
_entry.id   AF-A0A7S1UZX7-F1
#
_cell.length_a   1.000
_cell.length_b   1.000
_cell.length_c   1.000
_cell.angle_alpha   90.00
_cell.angle_beta   90.00
_cell.angle_gamma   90.00
#
_symmetry.space_group_name_H-M   'P 1'
#
loop_
_entity.id
_entity.type
_entity.pdbx_description
1 polymer ?
#
loop_
_entity_poly.entity_id
_entity_poly.type
_entity_poly.pdbx_seq_one_letter_code
_entity_poly.pdbx_strand_id
1 'polypeptide(L)'
;VLYNSACCVGWAVVLAATVKSLVENVPNVGFVEALASVYESEGVGTVLAYTQSAAMMEIVHSAVGFVRSPLLVTAMQVMSRIVALVGVVYSPEAKVQWGAGLMILSWSMVEVPRYLFYVFAILTGDATKKTPYALFW
;
A
#
# COMPACT_ATOMS: atom_id res chain seq x y z
N VAL A 1 6.68 -16.33 -3.20
CA VAL A 1 6.58 -16.11 -1.73
C VAL A 1 7.36 -14.87 -1.31
N LEU A 2 8.70 -14.86 -1.43
CA LEU A 2 9.56 -13.74 -0.98
C LEU A 2 9.06 -12.34 -1.39
N TYR A 3 8.73 -12.15 -2.67
CA TYR A 3 8.20 -10.89 -3.18
C TYR A 3 6.93 -10.41 -2.44
N ASN A 4 5.91 -11.27 -2.33
CA ASN A 4 4.65 -10.93 -1.66
C ASN A 4 4.86 -10.70 -0.16
N SER A 5 5.75 -11.46 0.48
CA SER A 5 6.10 -11.26 1.89
C SER A 5 6.80 -9.91 2.10
N ALA A 6 7.74 -9.54 1.23
CA ALA A 6 8.42 -8.24 1.30
C ALA A 6 7.42 -7.08 1.09
N CYS A 7 6.51 -7.20 0.13
CA CYS A 7 5.46 -6.20 -0.09
C CYS A 7 4.50 -6.10 1.10
N CYS A 8 4.10 -7.22 1.69
CA CYS A 8 3.28 -7.26 2.90
C CYS A 8 3.96 -6.53 4.06
N VAL A 9 5.25 -6.77 4.28
CA VAL A 9 6.03 -6.07 5.32
C VAL A 9 6.12 -4.58 5.01
N GLY A 10 6.42 -4.20 3.76
CA GLY A 10 6.49 -2.80 3.35
C GLY A 10 5.19 -2.04 3.64
N TRP A 11 4.05 -2.58 3.21
CA TRP A 11 2.74 -1.98 3.48
C TRP A 11 2.36 -1.99 4.96
N ALA A 12 2.78 -3.00 5.72
CA ALA A 12 2.56 -3.03 7.17
C ALA A 12 3.39 -1.95 7.88
N VAL A 13 4.61 -1.67 7.42
CA VAL A 13 5.43 -0.56 7.94
C VAL A 13 4.78 0.79 7.60
N VAL A 14 4.27 0.97 6.37
CA VAL A 14 3.51 2.18 5.99
C VAL A 14 2.29 2.36 6.89
N LEU A 15 1.52 1.30 7.13
CA LEU A 15 0.34 1.34 7.98
C LEU A 15 0.71 1.70 9.42
N ALA A 16 1.71 1.02 9.99
CA ALA A 16 2.15 1.25 11.37
C ALA A 16 2.67 2.68 11.57
N ALA A 17 3.47 3.21 10.63
CA ALA A 17 3.96 4.57 10.67
C ALA A 17 2.82 5.60 10.54
N THR A 18 1.85 5.33 9.66
CA THR A 18 0.65 6.17 9.50
C THR A 18 -0.19 6.21 10.77
N VAL A 19 -0.47 5.04 11.36
CA VAL A 19 -1.26 4.93 12.60
C VAL A 19 -0.53 5.60 13.76
N LYS A 20 0.80 5.39 13.88
CA LYS A 20 1.61 6.06 14.89
C LYS A 20 1.49 7.59 14.78
N SER A 21 1.67 8.14 13.58
CA SER A 21 1.51 9.57 13.32
C SER A 21 0.13 10.08 13.71
N LEU A 22 -0.93 9.35 13.37
CA LEU A 22 -2.29 9.73 13.75
C LEU A 22 -2.49 9.71 15.26
N VAL A 23 -2.08 8.66 15.95
CA VAL A 23 -2.25 8.54 17.41
C VAL A 23 -1.51 9.65 18.18
N GLU A 24 -0.33 10.04 17.71
CA GLU A 24 0.47 11.11 18.33
C GLU A 24 -0.09 12.51 18.06
N ASN A 25 -0.65 12.76 16.87
CA ASN A 25 -1.09 14.10 16.47
C ASN A 25 -2.58 14.37 16.75
N VAL A 26 -3.45 13.36 16.69
CA VAL A 26 -4.91 13.52 16.89
C VAL A 26 -5.27 14.26 18.18
N PRO A 27 -4.67 13.97 19.36
CA PRO A 27 -4.99 14.68 20.60
C PRO A 27 -4.62 16.17 20.59
N ASN A 28 -3.65 16.56 19.76
CA ASN A 28 -3.09 17.91 19.76
C ASN A 28 -3.74 18.82 18.72
N VAL A 29 -4.00 18.30 17.52
CA VAL A 29 -4.44 19.11 16.38
C VAL A 29 -5.80 18.71 15.82
N GLY A 30 -6.38 17.58 16.24
CA GLY A 30 -7.59 17.02 15.64
C GLY A 30 -7.30 16.01 14.52
N PHE A 31 -8.33 15.27 14.09
CA PHE A 31 -8.17 14.16 13.15
C PHE A 31 -7.80 14.59 11.72
N VAL A 32 -8.38 15.68 11.23
CA VAL A 32 -8.16 16.14 9.85
C VAL A 32 -6.75 16.70 9.69
N GLU A 33 -6.29 17.45 10.67
CA GLU A 33 -4.97 18.05 10.75
C GLU A 33 -3.91 16.98 10.99
N ALA A 34 -4.20 15.97 11.82
CA ALA A 34 -3.34 14.81 11.96
C ALA A 34 -3.15 14.08 10.62
N LEU A 35 -4.23 13.85 9.85
CA LEU A 35 -4.15 13.26 8.51
C LEU A 35 -3.29 14.10 7.55
N ALA A 36 -3.40 15.42 7.60
CA ALA A 36 -2.57 16.32 6.80
C ALA A 36 -1.07 16.18 7.09
N SER A 37 -0.70 15.84 8.33
CA SER A 37 0.70 15.66 8.74
C SER A 37 1.29 14.28 8.42
N VAL A 38 0.47 13.31 8.01
CA VAL A 38 0.92 11.91 7.81
C VAL A 38 2.03 11.80 6.77
N TYR A 39 1.91 12.51 5.65
CA TYR A 39 2.90 12.40 4.57
C TYR A 39 4.27 12.96 4.99
N GLU A 40 4.27 14.04 5.77
CA GLU A 40 5.49 14.69 6.27
C GLU A 40 6.09 13.97 7.49
N SER A 41 5.34 13.03 8.08
CA SER A 41 5.83 12.23 9.20
C SER A 41 7.07 11.43 8.78
N GLU A 42 8.04 11.35 9.69
CA GLU A 42 9.36 10.82 9.39
C GLU A 42 9.29 9.41 8.76
N GLY A 43 9.85 9.29 7.56
CA GLY A 43 9.97 8.02 6.84
C GLY A 43 8.72 7.56 6.07
N VAL A 44 7.52 8.11 6.30
CA VAL A 44 6.29 7.65 5.64
C VAL A 44 6.36 7.82 4.13
N GLY A 45 6.68 9.02 3.64
CA GLY A 45 6.78 9.30 2.20
C GLY A 45 7.83 8.42 1.49
N THR A 46 8.97 8.17 2.14
CA THR A 46 10.05 7.35 1.61
C THR A 46 9.64 5.88 1.52
N VAL A 47 9.11 5.31 2.60
CA VAL A 47 8.67 3.90 2.62
C VAL A 47 7.51 3.68 1.65
N LEU A 48 6.57 4.64 1.56
CA LEU A 48 5.50 4.61 0.58
C LEU A 48 6.04 4.57 -0.86
N ALA A 49 7.02 5.40 -1.19
CA ALA A 49 7.60 5.44 -2.54
C ALA A 49 8.26 4.11 -2.92
N TYR A 50 9.04 3.51 -2.02
CA TYR A 50 9.65 2.19 -2.26
C TYR A 50 8.60 1.09 -2.39
N THR A 51 7.63 1.07 -1.47
CA THR A 51 6.60 0.02 -1.44
C THR A 51 5.67 0.10 -2.66
N GLN A 52 5.31 1.30 -3.09
CA GLN A 52 4.50 1.51 -4.29
C GLN A 52 5.29 1.21 -5.58
N SER A 53 6.58 1.50 -5.62
CA SER A 53 7.45 1.15 -6.76
C SER A 53 7.62 -0.37 -6.88
N ALA A 54 7.67 -1.08 -5.74
CA ALA A 54 7.70 -2.55 -5.75
C ALA A 54 6.49 -3.16 -6.47
N ALA A 55 5.31 -2.52 -6.41
CA ALA A 55 4.11 -2.96 -7.13
C ALA A 55 4.26 -2.95 -8.66
N MET A 56 5.23 -2.23 -9.22
CA MET A 56 5.54 -2.30 -10.67
C MET A 56 5.98 -3.71 -11.09
N MET A 57 6.57 -4.49 -10.17
CA MET A 57 6.90 -5.89 -10.44
C MET A 57 5.66 -6.76 -10.68
N GLU A 58 4.48 -6.37 -10.20
CA GLU A 58 3.22 -7.08 -10.54
C GLU A 58 2.97 -7.04 -12.05
N ILE A 59 3.21 -5.89 -12.70
CA ILE A 59 3.08 -5.75 -14.15
C ILE A 59 4.06 -6.70 -14.85
N VAL A 60 5.31 -6.77 -14.37
CA VAL A 60 6.34 -7.65 -14.92
C VAL A 60 5.94 -9.12 -14.77
N HIS A 61 5.47 -9.53 -13.59
CA HIS A 61 5.03 -10.89 -13.34
C HIS A 61 3.86 -11.31 -14.22
N SER A 62 2.89 -10.41 -14.44
CA SER A 62 1.78 -10.64 -15.36
C SER A 62 2.22 -10.70 -16.83
N ALA A 63 3.18 -9.86 -17.24
CA ALA A 63 3.68 -9.82 -18.61
C ALA A 63 4.48 -11.08 -18.97
N VAL A 64 5.27 -11.60 -18.03
CA VAL A 64 6.07 -12.83 -18.19
C VAL A 64 5.20 -14.09 -18.02
N GLY A 65 3.96 -13.95 -17.52
CA GLY A 65 3.05 -15.08 -17.30
C GLY A 65 3.33 -15.87 -16.03
N PHE A 66 4.12 -15.33 -15.09
CA PHE A 66 4.32 -15.93 -13.77
C PHE A 66 3.02 -15.98 -12.96
N VAL A 67 2.11 -15.02 -13.19
CA VAL A 67 0.78 -14.98 -12.60
C VAL A 67 -0.25 -14.91 -13.71
N ARG A 68 -1.31 -15.71 -13.59
CA ARG A 68 -2.47 -15.65 -14.50
C ARG A 68 -3.34 -14.43 -14.15
N SER A 69 -2.89 -13.23 -14.50
CA SER A 69 -3.73 -12.03 -14.44
C SER A 69 -3.79 -11.34 -15.81
N PRO A 70 -4.90 -10.66 -16.14
CA PRO A 70 -4.98 -9.84 -17.35
C PRO A 70 -3.99 -8.67 -17.25
N LEU A 71 -2.93 -8.71 -18.06
CA LEU A 71 -1.83 -7.73 -18.02
C LEU A 71 -2.31 -6.27 -18.07
N LEU A 72 -3.24 -5.95 -18.98
CA LEU A 72 -3.75 -4.58 -19.13
C LEU A 72 -4.46 -4.08 -17.87
N VAL A 73 -5.20 -4.95 -17.19
CA VAL A 73 -5.93 -4.59 -15.97
C VAL A 73 -4.95 -4.36 -14.82
N THR A 74 -3.98 -5.26 -14.64
CA THR A 74 -2.93 -5.10 -13.61
C THR A 74 -2.09 -3.84 -13.87
N ALA A 75 -1.73 -3.57 -15.12
CA ALA A 75 -0.98 -2.38 -15.50
C ALA A 75 -1.77 -1.09 -15.18
N MET A 76 -3.04 -1.02 -15.58
CA MET A 76 -3.88 0.14 -15.30
C MET A 76 -4.03 0.40 -13.80
N GLN A 77 -4.22 -0.65 -12.99
CA GLN A 77 -4.34 -0.53 -11.54
C GLN A 77 -3.08 0.02 -10.89
N VAL A 78 -1.91 -0.52 -11.24
CA VAL A 78 -0.63 -0.09 -10.65
C VAL A 78 -0.25 1.31 -11.14
N MET A 79 -0.39 1.59 -12.43
CA MET A 79 -0.04 2.88 -13.01
C MET A 79 -0.91 4.02 -12.47
N SER A 80 -2.20 3.78 -12.24
CA SER A 80 -3.10 4.77 -11.62
C SER A 80 -2.58 5.26 -10.26
N ARG A 81 -2.11 4.33 -9.43
CA ARG A 81 -1.54 4.67 -8.12
C ARG A 81 -0.18 5.35 -8.21
N ILE A 82 0.65 4.97 -9.18
CA ILE A 82 1.93 5.64 -9.42
C ILE A 82 1.69 7.10 -9.82
N VAL A 83 0.72 7.37 -10.69
CA VAL A 83 0.36 8.76 -11.07
C VAL A 83 -0.12 9.56 -9.87
N ALA A 84 -0.98 8.98 -9.02
CA ALA A 84 -1.44 9.64 -7.80
C ALA A 84 -0.28 9.92 -6.82
N LEU A 85 0.62 8.95 -6.61
CA LEU A 85 1.81 9.11 -5.78
C LEU A 85 2.72 10.22 -6.31
N VAL A 86 3.01 10.21 -7.62
CA VAL A 86 3.80 11.26 -8.29
C VAL A 86 3.15 12.62 -8.09
N GLY A 87 1.83 12.74 -8.27
CA GLY A 87 1.09 13.97 -8.02
C GLY A 87 1.30 14.52 -6.60
N VAL A 88 1.24 13.66 -5.59
CA VAL A 88 1.50 14.06 -4.18
C VAL A 88 2.98 14.37 -3.94
N VAL A 89 3.91 13.60 -4.51
CA VAL A 89 5.36 13.80 -4.32
C VAL A 89 5.85 15.12 -4.91
N TYR A 90 5.33 15.52 -6.08
CA TYR A 90 5.78 16.72 -6.79
C TYR A 90 4.97 17.99 -6.46
N SER A 91 3.85 17.87 -5.74
CA SER A 91 3.09 19.03 -5.25
C SER A 91 3.28 19.18 -3.73
N PRO A 92 4.05 20.19 -3.26
CA PRO A 92 4.19 20.48 -1.84
C PRO A 92 2.84 20.76 -1.16
N GLU A 93 1.95 21.44 -1.88
CA GLU A 93 0.60 21.77 -1.41
C GLU A 93 -0.25 20.52 -1.19
N ALA A 94 -0.08 19.49 -2.02
CA ALA A 94 -0.81 18.23 -1.89
C ALA A 94 -0.34 17.39 -0.69
N LYS A 95 0.94 17.48 -0.29
CA LYS A 95 1.50 16.72 0.83
C LYS A 95 0.86 17.08 2.17
N VAL A 96 0.52 18.35 2.33
CA VAL A 96 -0.08 18.91 3.55
C VAL A 96 -1.61 18.86 3.52
N GLN A 97 -2.22 18.22 2.53
CA GLN A 97 -3.67 18.01 2.52
C GLN A 97 -4.03 16.73 3.28
N TRP A 98 -5.11 16.79 4.04
CA TRP A 98 -5.70 15.61 4.69
C TRP A 98 -5.96 14.45 3.72
N GLY A 99 -6.25 14.76 2.44
CA GLY A 99 -6.46 13.78 1.38
C GLY A 99 -5.25 12.89 1.12
N ALA A 100 -4.02 13.42 1.26
CA ALA A 100 -2.81 12.62 1.13
C ALA A 100 -2.69 11.59 2.25
N GLY A 101 -2.93 11.99 3.51
CA GLY A 101 -2.93 11.05 4.63
C GLY A 101 -4.01 9.98 4.52
N LEU A 102 -5.22 10.36 4.10
CA LEU A 102 -6.34 9.44 3.89
C LEU A 102 -6.05 8.43 2.77
N MET A 103 -5.41 8.86 1.69
CA MET A 103 -4.95 8.00 0.61
C MET A 103 -3.94 6.95 1.12
N ILE A 104 -2.93 7.37 1.88
CA ILE A 104 -1.89 6.46 2.42
C ILE A 104 -2.50 5.45 3.40
N LEU A 105 -3.38 5.90 4.28
CA LEU A 105 -4.10 5.05 5.22
C LEU A 105 -4.99 4.03 4.48
N SER A 106 -5.76 4.50 3.51
CA SER A 106 -6.62 3.67 2.66
C SER A 106 -5.82 2.59 1.94
N TRP A 107 -4.72 2.96 1.28
CA TRP A 107 -3.91 2.01 0.53
C TRP A 107 -3.28 0.98 1.45
N SER A 108 -2.61 1.41 2.51
CA SER A 108 -1.93 0.49 3.43
C SER A 108 -2.90 -0.49 4.12
N MET A 109 -4.13 -0.05 4.45
CA MET A 109 -5.16 -0.91 5.03
C MET A 109 -5.65 -2.01 4.07
N VAL A 110 -5.75 -1.73 2.77
CA VAL A 110 -6.18 -2.70 1.76
C VAL A 110 -5.02 -3.60 1.31
N GLU A 111 -3.81 -3.07 1.27
CA GLU A 111 -2.65 -3.76 0.72
C GLU A 111 -2.07 -4.81 1.66
N VAL A 112 -2.10 -4.58 2.97
CA VAL A 112 -1.61 -5.57 3.94
C VAL A 112 -2.37 -6.91 3.83
N PRO A 113 -3.72 -6.95 3.90
CA PRO A 113 -4.47 -8.19 3.70
C PRO A 113 -4.26 -8.81 2.32
N ARG A 114 -4.17 -7.99 1.26
CA ARG A 114 -3.97 -8.45 -0.12
C ARG A 114 -2.68 -9.26 -0.27
N TYR A 115 -1.54 -8.70 0.14
CA TYR A 115 -0.28 -9.42 0.05
C TYR A 115 -0.21 -10.59 1.01
N LEU A 116 -0.82 -10.48 2.18
CA LEU A 116 -0.91 -11.58 3.12
C LEU A 116 -1.68 -12.77 2.51
N PHE A 117 -2.81 -12.51 1.84
CA PHE A 117 -3.53 -13.51 1.08
C PHE A 117 -2.67 -14.16 0.00
N TYR A 118 -1.92 -13.37 -0.79
CA TYR A 118 -1.03 -13.92 -1.81
C TYR A 118 0.11 -14.77 -1.23
N VAL A 119 0.62 -14.43 -0.05
CA VAL A 119 1.61 -15.26 0.65
C VAL A 119 0.99 -16.59 1.06
N PHE A 120 -0.15 -16.56 1.75
CA PHE A 120 -0.83 -17.78 2.21
C PHE A 120 -1.25 -18.67 1.05
N ALA A 121 -1.86 -18.10 0.00
CA ALA A 121 -2.29 -18.84 -1.19
C ALA A 121 -1.15 -19.64 -1.84
N ILE A 122 0.07 -19.08 -1.87
CA ILE A 122 1.25 -19.78 -2.41
C ILE A 122 1.77 -20.82 -1.41
N LEU A 123 1.81 -20.50 -0.11
CA LEU A 123 2.31 -21.42 0.92
C LEU A 123 1.43 -22.66 1.10
N THR A 124 0.11 -22.52 0.97
CA THR A 124 -0.85 -23.62 1.14
C THR A 124 -1.06 -24.43 -0.15
N GLY A 125 -0.57 -23.94 -1.30
CA GLY A 125 -0.76 -24.54 -2.61
C GLY A 125 -2.21 -24.51 -3.12
N ASP A 126 -3.13 -23.92 -2.36
CA ASP A 126 -4.55 -23.78 -2.68
C ASP A 126 -5.08 -22.51 -2.02
N ALA A 127 -5.57 -21.58 -2.85
CA ALA A 127 -6.01 -20.24 -2.44
C ALA A 127 -7.35 -20.25 -1.69
N THR A 128 -8.13 -21.35 -1.77
CA THR A 128 -9.50 -21.42 -1.25
C THR A 128 -9.66 -22.33 -0.03
N LYS A 129 -8.77 -23.31 0.21
CA LYS A 129 -8.99 -24.35 1.24
C LYS A 129 -8.33 -24.10 2.59
N LYS A 130 -7.31 -23.26 2.67
CA LYS A 130 -6.50 -23.07 3.90
C LYS A 130 -6.13 -21.61 4.21
N THR A 131 -6.57 -20.66 3.39
CA THR A 131 -6.44 -19.23 3.66
C THR A 131 -7.47 -18.84 4.74
N PRO A 132 -7.08 -18.09 5.79
CA PRO A 132 -8.04 -17.59 6.79
C PRO A 132 -9.20 -16.83 6.13
N TYR A 133 -10.44 -17.12 6.55
CA TYR A 133 -11.64 -16.51 5.95
C TYR A 133 -11.64 -14.98 5.97
N ALA A 134 -11.00 -14.37 6.97
CA ALA A 134 -10.86 -12.91 7.08
C ALA A 134 -10.01 -12.26 5.95
N LEU A 135 -9.32 -13.07 5.14
CA LEU A 135 -8.50 -12.59 4.01
C LEU A 135 -9.19 -12.73 2.65
N PHE A 136 -10.38 -13.34 2.59
CA PHE A 136 -11.18 -13.30 1.38
C PHE A 136 -11.79 -11.90 1.27
N TRP A 137 -11.41 -11.18 0.23
CA TRP A 137 -11.97 -9.88 -0.13
C TRP A 137 -12.46 -9.92 -1.57
#